data_AF-A0ABD1LK33-F1
#
_entry.id   AF-A0ABD1LK33-F1
#
_cell.length_a   1.000
_cell.length_b   1.000
_cell.length_c   1.000
_cell.angle_alpha   90.00
_cell.angle_beta   90.00
_cell.angle_gamma   90.00
#
_symmetry.space_group_name_H-M   'P 1'
#
loop_
_entity.id
_entity.type
_entity.pdbx_description
1 polymer ?
#
loop_
_entity_poly.entity_id
_entity_poly.type
_entity_poly.pdbx_seq_one_letter_code
_entity_poly.pdbx_strand_id
1 'polypeptide(L)'
;MVSATIRRIVSPCWRPSDTGEVSSRNGDGSGRGRVNGLLWSKDLGRHANGEFSMAVIQANNLLEDQSQLESGPFSSSDESAVGTFVGIYDGHGGPEAARFVNERLFKHIKKNHGMSAHVINEAFFATEEQFLSLVERQWLHKPQIASVGACCLVGIICNGELFIANAGDSRAVLGRMTEDTKEIKAVQLSAEHNASLECVREELRSLHPDDPQIVVMKHQVWRVKGLIQVSRSLGDAYLKKSEFNKAPLLAKFRLSEPFEKPILKAEPTILVQKLLPQDQFLIFASDGLWEHVSNQEAVDIVQSCPRNGVAKKLIKTALCEAAKKREMRYSDLKKIDRGVRRHFHDDITVIVLYLDSSFLTGANSRVPLVSIKGGGDVGYEIGIIDA
;
A
#
# COMPACT_ATOMS: atom_id res chain seq x y z
N MET A 1 4.93 69.55 13.69
CA MET A 1 6.23 68.98 13.29
C MET A 1 5.99 67.51 12.96
N VAL A 2 6.13 67.14 11.68
CA VAL A 2 6.29 65.77 11.09
C VAL A 2 5.23 64.72 11.51
N SER A 3 4.09 64.51 10.83
CA SER A 3 3.79 63.98 9.48
C SER A 3 4.50 62.68 9.05
N ALA A 4 3.67 61.75 8.54
CA ALA A 4 3.93 60.68 7.58
C ALA A 4 4.30 59.29 8.14
N THR A 5 3.91 58.15 7.56
CA THR A 5 2.97 57.76 6.50
C THR A 5 3.02 56.23 6.44
N ILE A 6 1.86 55.58 6.28
CA ILE A 6 1.73 54.17 5.88
C ILE A 6 2.45 53.94 4.54
N ARG A 7 3.39 52.98 4.47
CA ARG A 7 3.90 52.46 3.18
C ARG A 7 3.68 50.95 3.07
N ARG A 8 2.67 50.59 2.29
CA ARG A 8 2.69 49.42 1.41
C ARG A 8 3.88 49.55 0.47
N ILE A 9 4.68 48.48 0.33
CA ILE A 9 5.59 48.32 -0.80
C ILE A 9 5.25 47.00 -1.48
N VAL A 10 4.91 47.13 -2.77
CA VAL A 10 4.72 46.05 -3.73
C VAL A 10 5.90 46.11 -4.70
N SER A 11 6.38 44.93 -5.12
CA SER A 11 7.23 44.64 -6.31
C SER A 11 8.72 45.06 -6.20
N PRO A 12 9.67 44.42 -6.95
CA PRO A 12 9.45 43.71 -8.21
C PRO A 12 10.09 42.32 -8.36
N CYS A 13 9.55 41.59 -9.32
CA CYS A 13 10.26 40.57 -10.08
C CYS A 13 11.67 41.05 -10.43
N TRP A 14 12.67 40.17 -10.34
CA TRP A 14 13.63 39.86 -11.41
C TRP A 14 14.51 38.67 -10.99
N ARG A 15 14.72 37.77 -11.94
CA ARG A 15 15.53 36.55 -11.86
C ARG A 15 17.02 36.89 -11.86
N PRO A 16 17.86 35.97 -11.37
CA PRO A 16 19.04 35.54 -12.11
C PRO A 16 18.82 34.12 -12.64
N SER A 17 18.96 33.99 -13.95
CA SER A 17 19.13 32.74 -14.69
C SER A 17 20.52 32.17 -14.47
N ASP A 18 20.60 30.89 -14.09
CA ASP A 18 21.63 29.94 -14.52
C ASP A 18 21.06 28.53 -14.31
N THR A 19 20.53 27.93 -15.38
CA THR A 19 21.17 26.95 -16.28
C THR A 19 20.84 25.50 -15.90
N GLY A 20 19.85 24.94 -16.62
CA GLY A 20 19.98 23.59 -17.15
C GLY A 20 19.26 22.45 -16.43
N GLU A 21 17.93 22.46 -16.38
CA GLU A 21 17.19 21.19 -16.45
C GLU A 21 16.13 21.25 -17.55
N VAL A 22 16.31 20.34 -18.50
CA VAL A 22 15.60 20.21 -19.76
C VAL A 22 14.11 20.00 -19.50
N SER A 23 13.31 21.02 -19.81
CA SER A 23 11.87 20.87 -19.95
C SER A 23 11.57 20.04 -21.20
N SER A 24 11.50 18.71 -21.07
CA SER A 24 10.89 17.88 -22.10
C SER A 24 9.37 18.03 -22.01
N ARG A 25 8.85 19.05 -22.70
CA ARG A 25 7.49 19.01 -23.26
C ARG A 25 7.48 17.91 -24.33
N ASN A 26 7.18 16.69 -23.91
CA ASN A 26 6.78 15.61 -24.81
C ASN A 26 5.62 14.88 -24.12
N GLY A 27 4.54 14.65 -24.88
CA GLY A 27 3.31 14.02 -24.40
C GLY A 27 3.61 12.72 -23.64
N ASP A 28 2.93 12.56 -22.50
CA ASP A 28 3.02 11.43 -21.59
C ASP A 28 2.33 10.20 -22.22
N GLY A 29 2.90 9.73 -23.34
CA GLY A 29 2.48 8.54 -24.08
C GLY A 29 3.19 7.26 -23.63
N SER A 30 4.14 7.34 -22.69
CA SER A 30 4.72 6.16 -22.07
C SER A 30 3.93 5.82 -20.79
N GLY A 31 3.34 4.63 -20.75
CA GLY A 31 2.68 4.08 -19.56
C GLY A 31 3.62 3.79 -18.39
N ARG A 32 4.88 4.27 -18.41
CA ARG A 32 5.88 4.03 -17.37
C ARG A 32 5.92 5.19 -16.36
N GLY A 33 6.17 4.85 -15.10
CA GLY A 33 6.40 5.83 -14.04
C GLY A 33 7.75 6.55 -14.19
N ARG A 34 7.95 7.61 -13.42
CA ARG A 34 9.17 8.43 -13.35
C ARG A 34 9.92 8.11 -12.06
N VAL A 35 11.25 8.01 -12.15
CA VAL A 35 12.14 7.82 -11.01
C VAL A 35 12.91 9.10 -10.72
N ASN A 36 12.96 9.51 -9.46
CA ASN A 36 13.79 10.61 -8.97
C ASN A 36 14.43 10.20 -7.65
N GLY A 37 15.69 9.76 -7.72
CA GLY A 37 16.39 9.17 -6.59
C GLY A 37 15.65 7.93 -6.07
N LEU A 38 15.25 7.96 -4.81
CA LEU A 38 14.53 6.87 -4.13
C LEU A 38 13.01 6.93 -4.30
N LEU A 39 12.49 7.91 -5.03
CA LEU A 39 11.06 8.10 -5.30
C LEU A 39 10.73 7.63 -6.72
N TRP A 40 9.76 6.73 -6.84
CA TRP A 40 9.08 6.39 -8.08
C TRP A 40 7.67 7.00 -8.08
N SER A 41 7.17 7.45 -9.23
CA SER A 41 5.82 8.01 -9.32
C SER A 41 5.21 7.97 -10.73
N LYS A 42 3.90 7.74 -10.81
CA LYS A 42 3.05 8.06 -11.96
C LYS A 42 2.12 9.21 -11.56
N ASP A 43 2.39 10.39 -12.10
CA ASP A 43 1.74 11.63 -11.64
C ASP A 43 0.24 11.64 -11.93
N LEU A 44 -0.14 11.19 -13.13
CA LEU A 44 -1.51 11.05 -13.55
C LEU A 44 -1.64 9.90 -14.56
N GLY A 45 -2.64 9.06 -14.39
CA GLY A 45 -3.05 8.02 -15.34
C GLY A 45 -4.57 7.90 -15.36
N ARG A 46 -5.11 7.06 -16.24
CA ARG A 46 -6.56 6.82 -16.35
C ARG A 46 -6.88 5.36 -16.08
N HIS A 47 -7.98 5.09 -15.41
CA HIS A 47 -8.51 3.74 -15.18
C HIS A 47 -10.01 3.71 -15.52
N ALA A 48 -10.67 2.58 -15.30
CA ALA A 48 -12.06 2.37 -15.71
C ALA A 48 -13.06 3.37 -15.12
N ASN A 49 -12.75 3.98 -13.97
CA ASN A 49 -13.67 4.82 -13.21
C ASN A 49 -13.20 6.27 -13.05
N GLY A 50 -12.11 6.67 -13.72
CA GLY A 50 -11.57 8.02 -13.62
C GLY A 50 -10.06 8.10 -13.83
N GLU A 51 -9.42 8.95 -13.04
CA GLU A 51 -7.98 9.18 -13.05
C GLU A 51 -7.31 8.64 -11.79
N PHE A 52 -6.01 8.36 -11.87
CA PHE A 52 -5.25 7.96 -10.70
C PHE A 52 -3.89 8.66 -10.61
N SER A 53 -3.35 8.73 -9.39
CA SER A 53 -1.98 9.12 -9.11
C SER A 53 -1.34 8.07 -8.21
N MET A 54 -0.07 7.76 -8.44
CA MET A 54 0.63 6.69 -7.73
C MET A 54 2.07 7.09 -7.42
N ALA A 55 2.55 6.79 -6.23
CA ALA A 55 3.94 7.05 -5.85
C ALA A 55 4.43 6.04 -4.81
N VAL A 56 5.74 5.78 -4.84
CA VAL A 56 6.45 4.88 -3.91
C VAL A 56 7.77 5.53 -3.54
N ILE A 57 8.12 5.61 -2.26
CA ILE A 57 9.45 6.03 -1.82
C ILE A 57 10.12 4.94 -0.97
N GLN A 58 11.34 4.60 -1.34
CA GLN A 58 12.15 3.62 -0.62
C GLN A 58 12.78 4.24 0.63
N ALA A 59 12.61 3.58 1.76
CA ALA A 59 13.32 3.78 3.01
C ALA A 59 14.29 2.63 3.34
N ASN A 60 13.83 1.39 3.20
CA ASN A 60 14.60 0.19 3.52
C ASN A 60 15.78 -0.01 2.55
N ASN A 61 16.76 -0.84 2.92
CA ASN A 61 17.92 -1.09 2.05
C ASN A 61 17.50 -1.71 0.70
N LEU A 62 16.52 -2.61 0.76
CA LEU A 62 15.74 -3.07 -0.38
C LEU A 62 14.34 -2.48 -0.24
N LEU A 63 13.72 -2.05 -1.34
CA LEU A 63 12.32 -1.62 -1.32
C LEU A 63 11.46 -2.88 -1.11
N GLU A 64 10.84 -2.99 0.06
CA GLU A 64 10.00 -4.13 0.44
C GLU A 64 8.56 -3.93 -0.02
N ASP A 65 8.08 -2.69 0.04
CA ASP A 65 6.81 -2.25 -0.55
C ASP A 65 6.69 -2.60 -2.04
N GLN A 66 5.54 -3.15 -2.42
CA GLN A 66 5.14 -3.41 -3.78
C GLN A 66 3.73 -2.86 -4.01
N SER A 67 3.44 -2.49 -5.25
CA SER A 67 2.08 -2.05 -5.60
C SER A 67 1.77 -2.24 -7.06
N GLN A 68 0.47 -2.29 -7.37
CA GLN A 68 -0.02 -2.42 -8.73
C GLN A 68 -1.38 -1.75 -8.92
N LEU A 69 -1.63 -1.36 -10.16
CA LEU A 69 -2.95 -0.97 -10.65
C LEU A 69 -3.19 -1.64 -11.99
N GLU A 70 -4.33 -2.32 -12.08
CA GLU A 70 -4.80 -3.04 -13.26
C GLU A 70 -6.19 -2.52 -13.61
N SER A 71 -6.40 -2.09 -14.85
CA SER A 71 -7.68 -1.57 -15.34
C SER A 71 -8.02 -2.23 -16.66
N GLY A 72 -9.24 -2.76 -16.78
CA GLY A 72 -9.70 -3.51 -17.95
C GLY A 72 -10.59 -4.70 -17.59
N PRO A 73 -10.78 -5.63 -18.53
CA PRO A 73 -11.56 -6.85 -18.28
C PRO A 73 -10.93 -7.74 -17.22
N PHE A 74 -11.72 -8.13 -16.22
CA PHE A 74 -11.30 -9.03 -15.15
C PHE A 74 -11.41 -10.50 -15.50
N SER A 75 -12.14 -10.87 -16.55
CA SER A 75 -12.15 -12.24 -17.08
C SER A 75 -11.66 -12.24 -18.53
N SER A 76 -10.92 -13.28 -18.91
CA SER A 76 -10.60 -13.55 -20.31
C SER A 76 -11.78 -14.14 -21.08
N SER A 77 -12.78 -14.67 -20.38
CA SER A 77 -13.99 -15.29 -20.96
C SER A 77 -15.22 -14.37 -20.92
N ASP A 78 -15.18 -13.30 -20.12
CA ASP A 78 -16.26 -12.32 -19.99
C ASP A 78 -15.69 -10.90 -20.04
N GLU A 79 -15.69 -10.32 -21.25
CA GLU A 79 -15.25 -8.95 -21.49
C GLU A 79 -16.20 -7.89 -20.91
N SER A 80 -17.37 -8.29 -20.40
CA SER A 80 -18.34 -7.34 -19.82
C SER A 80 -17.98 -6.91 -18.40
N ALA A 81 -17.25 -7.75 -17.65
CA ALA A 81 -16.78 -7.45 -16.30
C ALA A 81 -15.51 -6.59 -16.35
N VAL A 82 -15.69 -5.30 -16.61
CA VAL A 82 -14.60 -4.32 -16.66
C VAL A 82 -14.48 -3.58 -15.32
N GLY A 83 -13.26 -3.43 -14.83
CA GLY A 83 -13.04 -2.77 -13.56
C GLY A 83 -11.62 -2.26 -13.35
N THR A 84 -11.39 -1.77 -12.13
CA THR A 84 -10.08 -1.32 -11.65
C THR A 84 -9.68 -2.14 -10.42
N PHE A 85 -8.54 -2.79 -10.47
CA PHE A 85 -7.90 -3.48 -9.35
C PHE A 85 -6.71 -2.63 -8.88
N VAL A 86 -6.58 -2.49 -7.56
CA VAL A 86 -5.47 -1.85 -6.88
C VAL A 86 -4.93 -2.79 -5.83
N GLY A 87 -3.61 -2.93 -5.76
CA GLY A 87 -2.92 -3.68 -4.73
C GLY A 87 -1.80 -2.87 -4.11
N ILE A 88 -1.74 -2.86 -2.78
CA ILE A 88 -0.60 -2.41 -1.98
C ILE A 88 -0.15 -3.57 -1.12
N TYR A 89 1.13 -3.88 -1.20
CA TYR A 89 1.74 -5.02 -0.54
C TYR A 89 2.96 -4.53 0.22
N ASP A 90 2.80 -4.35 1.51
CA ASP A 90 3.82 -3.84 2.40
C ASP A 90 4.62 -5.02 2.94
N GLY A 91 5.84 -5.16 2.43
CA GLY A 91 6.70 -6.30 2.66
C GLY A 91 7.57 -6.13 3.90
N HIS A 92 7.86 -7.22 4.60
CA HIS A 92 8.77 -7.21 5.73
C HIS A 92 9.65 -8.45 5.78
N GLY A 93 10.86 -8.28 6.33
CA GLY A 93 11.86 -9.35 6.43
C GLY A 93 12.55 -9.68 5.10
N GLY A 94 12.11 -9.06 4.01
CA GLY A 94 12.58 -9.18 2.64
C GLY A 94 11.44 -8.86 1.65
N PRO A 95 11.75 -8.44 0.40
CA PRO A 95 10.74 -8.08 -0.59
C PRO A 95 10.05 -9.28 -1.25
N GLU A 96 10.49 -10.52 -1.00
CA GLU A 96 10.08 -11.69 -1.76
C GLU A 96 8.59 -12.00 -1.67
N ALA A 97 7.98 -11.91 -0.47
CA ALA A 97 6.55 -12.15 -0.29
C ALA A 97 5.72 -11.10 -1.03
N ALA A 98 6.02 -9.81 -0.84
CA ALA A 98 5.30 -8.72 -1.50
C ALA A 98 5.42 -8.80 -3.04
N ARG A 99 6.60 -9.17 -3.56
CA ARG A 99 6.80 -9.39 -5.01
C ARG A 99 5.98 -10.56 -5.52
N PHE A 100 5.98 -11.68 -4.79
CA PHE A 100 5.19 -12.85 -5.15
C PHE A 100 3.69 -12.53 -5.21
N VAL A 101 3.17 -11.80 -4.21
CA VAL A 101 1.78 -11.35 -4.17
C VAL A 101 1.48 -10.45 -5.38
N ASN A 102 2.35 -9.47 -5.69
CA ASN A 102 2.21 -8.58 -6.85
C ASN A 102 2.19 -9.35 -8.19
N GLU A 103 2.85 -10.48 -8.29
CA GLU A 103 2.89 -11.30 -9.51
C GLU A 103 1.71 -12.26 -9.67
N ARG A 104 1.12 -12.73 -8.56
CA ARG A 104 0.21 -13.88 -8.55
C ARG A 104 -1.22 -13.52 -8.16
N LEU A 105 -1.44 -12.62 -7.20
CA LEU A 105 -2.77 -12.40 -6.61
C LEU A 105 -3.82 -11.98 -7.64
N PHE A 106 -3.50 -10.96 -8.44
CA PHE A 106 -4.42 -10.52 -9.50
C PHE A 106 -4.69 -11.61 -10.55
N LYS A 107 -3.70 -12.45 -10.86
CA LYS A 107 -3.91 -13.57 -11.78
C LYS A 107 -4.90 -14.60 -11.21
N HIS A 108 -4.86 -14.85 -9.90
CA HIS A 108 -5.85 -15.73 -9.24
C HIS A 108 -7.25 -15.12 -9.28
N ILE A 109 -7.37 -13.81 -9.08
CA ILE A 109 -8.65 -13.11 -9.21
C ILE A 109 -9.19 -13.25 -10.65
N LYS A 110 -8.35 -13.02 -11.67
CA LYS A 110 -8.76 -13.10 -13.08
C LYS A 110 -9.19 -14.50 -13.57
N LYS A 111 -8.81 -15.56 -12.87
CA LYS A 111 -9.17 -16.94 -13.25
C LYS A 111 -10.64 -17.28 -12.94
N ASN A 112 -11.30 -16.48 -12.11
CA ASN A 112 -12.66 -16.74 -11.65
C ASN A 112 -13.70 -16.03 -12.54
N HIS A 113 -14.94 -16.54 -12.51
CA HIS A 113 -16.08 -15.93 -13.18
C HIS A 113 -16.81 -14.97 -12.24
N GLY A 114 -16.88 -13.70 -12.61
CA GLY A 114 -17.51 -12.65 -11.81
C GLY A 114 -16.67 -12.24 -10.59
N MET A 115 -16.98 -11.05 -10.05
CA MET A 115 -16.32 -10.53 -8.86
C MET A 115 -17.21 -10.74 -7.62
N SER A 116 -16.63 -11.28 -6.55
CA SER A 116 -17.31 -11.45 -5.27
C SER A 116 -16.30 -11.53 -4.12
N ALA A 117 -16.76 -11.36 -2.88
CA ALA A 117 -15.92 -11.58 -1.69
C ALA A 117 -15.33 -13.00 -1.65
N HIS A 118 -16.07 -14.01 -2.10
CA HIS A 118 -15.58 -15.38 -2.17
C HIS A 118 -14.41 -15.53 -3.15
N VAL A 119 -14.51 -14.93 -4.35
CA VAL A 119 -13.41 -14.93 -5.34
C VAL A 119 -12.15 -14.28 -4.79
N ILE A 120 -12.29 -13.20 -4.02
CA ILE A 120 -11.15 -12.54 -3.39
C ILE A 120 -10.53 -13.43 -2.31
N ASN A 121 -11.34 -14.04 -1.44
CA ASN A 121 -10.84 -14.98 -0.42
C ASN A 121 -10.10 -16.17 -1.04
N GLU A 122 -10.66 -16.80 -2.08
CA GLU A 122 -10.01 -17.90 -2.80
C GLU A 122 -8.69 -17.46 -3.44
N ALA A 123 -8.63 -16.23 -3.97
CA ALA A 123 -7.40 -15.69 -4.53
C ALA A 123 -6.32 -15.44 -3.47
N PHE A 124 -6.69 -14.95 -2.28
CA PHE A 124 -5.76 -14.81 -1.15
C PHE A 124 -5.26 -16.20 -0.71
N PHE A 125 -6.17 -17.16 -0.52
CA PHE A 125 -5.83 -18.53 -0.14
C PHE A 125 -4.89 -19.21 -1.15
N ALA A 126 -5.22 -19.16 -2.44
CA ALA A 126 -4.38 -19.72 -3.50
C ALA A 126 -3.00 -19.06 -3.61
N THR A 127 -2.91 -17.76 -3.31
CA THR A 127 -1.63 -17.02 -3.30
C THR A 127 -0.78 -17.43 -2.10
N GLU A 128 -1.39 -17.55 -0.93
CA GLU A 128 -0.72 -18.02 0.29
C GLU A 128 -0.20 -19.45 0.12
N GLU A 129 -1.05 -20.39 -0.29
CA GLU A 129 -0.65 -21.79 -0.45
C GLU A 129 0.51 -21.97 -1.43
N GLN A 130 0.48 -21.24 -2.56
CA GLN A 130 1.60 -21.27 -3.51
C GLN A 130 2.88 -20.68 -2.93
N PHE A 131 2.79 -19.62 -2.11
CA PHE A 131 3.95 -19.06 -1.44
C PHE A 131 4.51 -20.01 -0.37
N LEU A 132 3.65 -20.66 0.43
CA LEU A 132 4.09 -21.66 1.40
C LEU A 132 4.74 -22.88 0.73
N SER A 133 4.22 -23.33 -0.42
CA SER A 133 4.87 -24.36 -1.23
C SER A 133 6.24 -23.92 -1.77
N LEU A 134 6.39 -22.64 -2.13
CA LEU A 134 7.69 -22.07 -2.49
C LEU A 134 8.67 -22.11 -1.30
N VAL A 135 8.21 -21.75 -0.10
CA VAL A 135 9.01 -21.82 1.14
C VAL A 135 9.47 -23.25 1.40
N GLU A 136 8.57 -24.24 1.28
CA GLU A 136 8.89 -25.65 1.47
C GLU A 136 9.97 -26.14 0.50
N ARG A 137 9.81 -25.84 -0.80
CA ARG A 137 10.79 -26.21 -1.84
C ARG A 137 12.16 -25.57 -1.62
N GLN A 138 12.20 -24.35 -1.07
CA GLN A 138 13.44 -23.62 -0.84
C GLN A 138 14.03 -23.83 0.56
N TRP A 139 13.34 -24.53 1.47
CA TRP A 139 13.65 -24.56 2.90
C TRP A 139 15.11 -24.93 3.22
N LEU A 140 15.65 -25.93 2.53
CA LEU A 140 17.02 -26.41 2.77
C LEU A 140 18.11 -25.46 2.26
N HIS A 141 17.81 -24.65 1.24
CA HIS A 141 18.80 -23.79 0.57
C HIS A 141 18.66 -22.31 0.92
N LYS A 142 17.44 -21.84 1.21
CA LYS A 142 17.11 -20.46 1.55
C LYS A 142 16.06 -20.41 2.68
N PRO A 143 16.37 -20.89 3.90
CA PRO A 143 15.39 -20.95 5.00
C PRO A 143 14.83 -19.58 5.42
N GLN A 144 15.54 -18.49 5.15
CA GLN A 144 15.07 -17.14 5.50
C GLN A 144 13.81 -16.71 4.74
N ILE A 145 13.47 -17.37 3.63
CA ILE A 145 12.20 -17.10 2.94
C ILE A 145 10.99 -17.41 3.85
N ALA A 146 11.13 -18.28 4.85
CA ALA A 146 10.05 -18.55 5.79
C ALA A 146 9.72 -17.37 6.71
N SER A 147 10.65 -16.42 6.88
CA SER A 147 10.48 -15.22 7.72
C SER A 147 10.14 -13.95 6.94
N VAL A 148 9.94 -14.05 5.61
CA VAL A 148 9.46 -12.92 4.82
C VAL A 148 7.94 -12.97 4.74
N GLY A 149 7.31 -11.81 4.82
CA GLY A 149 5.85 -11.67 4.76
C GLY A 149 5.46 -10.38 4.07
N ALA A 150 4.16 -10.25 3.82
CA ALA A 150 3.59 -9.03 3.28
C ALA A 150 2.19 -8.77 3.84
N CYS A 151 1.97 -7.58 4.37
CA CYS A 151 0.64 -7.02 4.49
C CYS A 151 0.05 -6.82 3.08
N CYS A 152 -1.23 -7.05 2.90
CA CYS A 152 -1.88 -7.03 1.59
C CYS A 152 -3.22 -6.31 1.66
N LEU A 153 -3.27 -5.16 1.00
CA LEU A 153 -4.46 -4.35 0.79
C LEU A 153 -4.85 -4.40 -0.68
N VAL A 154 -6.08 -4.82 -0.95
CA VAL A 154 -6.66 -4.90 -2.29
C VAL A 154 -7.93 -4.05 -2.35
N GLY A 155 -8.04 -3.26 -3.41
CA GLY A 155 -9.26 -2.55 -3.79
C GLY A 155 -9.71 -2.97 -5.18
N ILE A 156 -10.99 -3.28 -5.36
CA ILE A 156 -11.56 -3.65 -6.66
C ILE A 156 -12.84 -2.86 -6.89
N ILE A 157 -12.90 -2.14 -8.00
CA ILE A 157 -14.11 -1.48 -8.49
C ILE A 157 -14.58 -2.28 -9.71
N CYS A 158 -15.77 -2.88 -9.62
CA CYS A 158 -16.38 -3.65 -10.70
C CYS A 158 -17.90 -3.47 -10.63
N ASN A 159 -18.55 -3.19 -11.76
CA ASN A 159 -20.01 -3.13 -11.86
C ASN A 159 -20.69 -2.20 -10.82
N GLY A 160 -20.04 -1.09 -10.46
CA GLY A 160 -20.55 -0.13 -9.46
C GLY A 160 -20.39 -0.56 -8.00
N GLU A 161 -19.79 -1.73 -7.76
CA GLU A 161 -19.43 -2.20 -6.43
C GLU A 161 -17.95 -1.98 -6.15
N LEU A 162 -17.67 -1.66 -4.89
CA LEU A 162 -16.34 -1.52 -4.33
C LEU A 162 -16.09 -2.67 -3.34
N PHE A 163 -15.02 -3.42 -3.57
CA PHE A 163 -14.51 -4.45 -2.68
C PHE A 163 -13.19 -3.95 -2.08
N ILE A 164 -13.08 -4.00 -0.75
CA ILE A 164 -11.84 -3.71 -0.03
C ILE A 164 -11.49 -4.95 0.78
N ALA A 165 -10.35 -5.56 0.50
CA ALA A 165 -9.84 -6.72 1.23
C ALA A 165 -8.49 -6.36 1.86
N ASN A 166 -8.35 -6.59 3.16
CA ASN A 166 -7.13 -6.25 3.89
C ASN A 166 -6.67 -7.40 4.80
N ALA A 167 -5.38 -7.76 4.70
CA ALA A 167 -4.68 -8.64 5.62
C ALA A 167 -3.37 -7.95 6.04
N GLY A 168 -3.37 -7.33 7.22
CA GLY A 168 -2.29 -6.46 7.68
C GLY A 168 -2.80 -5.07 8.08
N ASP A 169 -1.92 -4.08 8.03
CA ASP A 169 -2.10 -2.73 8.56
C ASP A 169 -1.89 -1.60 7.54
N SER A 170 -1.76 -1.95 6.26
CA SER A 170 -2.10 -1.02 5.18
C SER A 170 -3.59 -0.61 5.28
N ARG A 171 -3.93 0.57 4.74
CA ARG A 171 -5.28 1.14 4.89
C ARG A 171 -5.82 1.79 3.62
N ALA A 172 -7.13 1.58 3.40
CA ALA A 172 -7.93 2.26 2.38
C ALA A 172 -8.87 3.29 3.02
N VAL A 173 -8.88 4.51 2.47
CA VAL A 173 -9.71 5.63 2.92
C VAL A 173 -10.48 6.22 1.74
N LEU A 174 -11.78 6.42 1.92
CA LEU A 174 -12.67 7.07 0.97
C LEU A 174 -12.86 8.54 1.34
N GLY A 175 -12.70 9.43 0.36
CA GLY A 175 -13.18 10.80 0.44
C GLY A 175 -14.63 10.87 -0.01
N ARG A 176 -15.56 11.04 0.94
CA ARG A 176 -17.01 11.14 0.66
C ARG A 176 -17.51 12.56 0.92
N MET A 177 -18.17 13.14 -0.07
CA MET A 177 -18.85 14.43 0.07
C MET A 177 -20.08 14.28 0.97
N THR A 178 -20.21 15.12 1.97
CA THR A 178 -21.41 15.17 2.82
C THR A 178 -22.49 16.03 2.16
N GLU A 179 -23.76 15.59 2.23
CA GLU A 179 -24.86 16.27 1.55
C GLU A 179 -25.14 17.67 2.12
N ASP A 180 -25.06 17.81 3.45
CA ASP A 180 -25.46 19.04 4.15
C ASP A 180 -24.45 20.18 3.98
N THR A 181 -23.15 19.87 4.05
CA THR A 181 -22.09 20.89 4.10
C THR A 181 -21.26 20.99 2.82
N LYS A 182 -21.38 20.00 1.92
CA LYS A 182 -20.50 19.79 0.76
C LYS A 182 -19.01 19.63 1.14
N GLU A 183 -18.71 19.37 2.41
CA GLU A 183 -17.37 19.00 2.86
C GLU A 183 -17.08 17.54 2.52
N ILE A 184 -15.83 17.22 2.17
CA ILE A 184 -15.38 15.84 1.96
C ILE A 184 -14.85 15.31 3.29
N LYS A 185 -15.47 14.24 3.81
CA LYS A 185 -15.03 13.55 5.02
C LYS A 185 -14.32 12.25 4.69
N ALA A 186 -13.33 11.93 5.51
CA ALA A 186 -12.63 10.66 5.43
C ALA A 186 -13.46 9.52 6.03
N VAL A 187 -13.65 8.46 5.26
CA VAL A 187 -14.28 7.21 5.70
C VAL A 187 -13.27 6.08 5.53
N GLN A 188 -12.79 5.51 6.64
CA GLN A 188 -11.90 4.36 6.60
C GLN A 188 -12.69 3.12 6.16
N LEU A 189 -12.20 2.42 5.13
CA LEU A 189 -12.87 1.28 4.53
C LEU A 189 -12.28 -0.07 4.95
N SER A 190 -11.06 -0.09 5.48
CA SER A 190 -10.35 -1.31 5.87
C SER A 190 -10.19 -1.41 7.39
N ALA A 191 -10.47 -2.60 7.94
CA ALA A 191 -10.02 -2.96 9.28
C ALA A 191 -8.50 -3.21 9.25
N GLU A 192 -7.78 -2.71 10.25
CA GLU A 192 -6.34 -2.91 10.40
C GLU A 192 -6.06 -4.04 11.38
N HIS A 193 -5.05 -4.84 11.08
CA HIS A 193 -4.70 -6.05 11.81
C HIS A 193 -3.35 -5.86 12.54
N ASN A 194 -3.19 -4.75 13.26
CA ASN A 194 -2.00 -4.41 14.02
C ASN A 194 -2.24 -4.57 15.53
N ALA A 195 -1.30 -5.19 16.24
CA ALA A 195 -1.37 -5.47 17.67
C ALA A 195 -1.37 -4.21 18.56
N SER A 196 -1.08 -3.02 18.01
CA SER A 196 -1.31 -1.75 18.71
C SER A 196 -2.80 -1.51 19.01
N LEU A 197 -3.70 -2.07 18.20
CA LEU A 197 -5.14 -1.97 18.38
C LEU A 197 -5.64 -2.96 19.44
N GLU A 198 -6.51 -2.50 20.34
CA GLU A 198 -7.07 -3.33 21.40
C GLU A 198 -7.91 -4.50 20.89
N CYS A 199 -8.79 -4.26 19.92
CA CYS A 199 -9.63 -5.30 19.33
C CYS A 199 -8.80 -6.43 18.71
N VAL A 200 -7.65 -6.13 18.09
CA VAL A 200 -6.74 -7.13 17.53
C VAL A 200 -6.06 -7.94 18.65
N ARG A 201 -5.68 -7.29 19.75
CA ARG A 201 -5.13 -7.98 20.94
C ARG A 201 -6.16 -8.92 21.57
N GLU A 202 -7.41 -8.50 21.64
CA GLU A 202 -8.52 -9.33 22.13
C GLU A 202 -8.80 -10.51 21.21
N GLU A 203 -8.84 -10.30 19.89
CA GLU A 203 -8.98 -11.38 18.89
C GLU A 203 -7.86 -12.43 19.05
N LEU A 204 -6.60 -11.98 19.14
CA LEU A 204 -5.44 -12.86 19.31
C LEU A 204 -5.55 -13.73 20.57
N ARG A 205 -5.92 -13.14 21.71
CA ARG A 205 -6.12 -13.86 22.99
C ARG A 205 -7.29 -14.83 22.92
N SER A 206 -8.39 -14.45 22.26
CA SER A 206 -9.57 -15.31 22.10
C SER A 206 -9.26 -16.55 21.26
N LEU A 207 -8.46 -16.40 20.21
CA LEU A 207 -8.06 -17.51 19.33
C LEU A 207 -6.99 -18.43 19.96
N HIS A 208 -6.21 -17.91 20.91
CA HIS A 208 -5.13 -18.61 21.59
C HIS A 208 -5.28 -18.50 23.12
N PRO A 209 -6.36 -19.05 23.71
CA PRO A 209 -6.65 -18.90 25.14
C PRO A 209 -5.58 -19.53 26.04
N ASP A 210 -4.85 -20.52 25.52
CA ASP A 210 -3.82 -21.26 26.25
C ASP A 210 -2.41 -20.67 26.05
N ASP A 211 -2.26 -19.59 25.27
CA ASP A 211 -0.97 -18.93 25.02
C ASP A 211 -0.95 -17.52 25.64
N PRO A 212 -0.55 -17.39 26.92
CA PRO A 212 -0.48 -16.08 27.58
C PRO A 212 0.57 -15.15 26.95
N GLN A 213 1.43 -15.67 26.07
CA GLN A 213 2.46 -14.91 25.36
C GLN A 213 2.07 -14.59 23.91
N ILE A 214 0.83 -14.87 23.49
CA ILE A 214 0.37 -14.64 22.10
C ILE A 214 0.60 -13.19 21.67
N VAL A 215 0.42 -12.22 22.57
CA VAL A 215 0.68 -10.81 22.34
C VAL A 215 1.30 -10.16 23.57
N VAL A 216 2.46 -9.54 23.39
CA VAL A 216 3.26 -8.97 24.50
C VAL A 216 3.75 -7.57 24.15
N MET A 217 3.95 -6.74 25.17
CA MET A 217 4.60 -5.44 25.02
C MET A 217 6.11 -5.62 25.01
N LYS A 218 6.79 -5.22 23.95
CA LYS A 218 8.25 -5.31 23.81
C LYS A 218 8.80 -4.02 23.21
N HIS A 219 9.74 -3.38 23.91
CA HIS A 219 10.26 -2.06 23.54
C HIS A 219 9.16 -1.00 23.33
N GLN A 220 8.18 -0.94 24.24
CA GLN A 220 7.03 -0.01 24.18
C GLN A 220 6.09 -0.21 22.98
N VAL A 221 6.19 -1.34 22.28
CA VAL A 221 5.32 -1.69 21.16
C VAL A 221 4.71 -3.06 21.38
N TRP A 222 3.40 -3.19 21.14
CA TRP A 222 2.72 -4.48 21.18
C TRP A 222 3.14 -5.35 20.00
N ARG A 223 3.52 -6.60 20.27
CA ARG A 223 3.99 -7.55 19.26
C ARG A 223 3.38 -8.94 19.47
N VAL A 224 2.95 -9.57 18.38
CA VAL A 224 2.55 -10.98 18.33
C VAL A 224 3.79 -11.84 18.58
N LYS A 225 3.71 -12.68 19.63
CA LYS A 225 4.82 -13.50 20.17
C LYS A 225 6.14 -12.73 20.38
N GLY A 226 6.08 -11.41 20.56
CA GLY A 226 7.28 -10.56 20.72
C GLY A 226 8.13 -10.37 19.46
N LEU A 227 7.60 -10.71 18.28
CA LEU A 227 8.31 -10.71 17.00
C LEU A 227 7.78 -9.62 16.05
N ILE A 228 6.51 -9.70 15.68
CA ILE A 228 5.88 -8.88 14.62
C ILE A 228 4.69 -8.07 15.15
N GLN A 229 4.35 -6.96 14.51
CA GLN A 229 3.22 -6.11 14.94
C GLN A 229 1.88 -6.51 14.31
N VAL A 230 1.89 -7.13 13.13
CA VAL A 230 0.65 -7.55 12.45
C VAL A 230 0.19 -8.93 12.91
N SER A 231 -1.13 -9.12 12.94
CA SER A 231 -1.78 -10.42 13.21
C SER A 231 -2.18 -11.15 11.92
N ARG A 232 -2.14 -10.46 10.77
CA ARG A 232 -2.46 -11.01 9.47
C ARG A 232 -1.46 -10.55 8.40
N SER A 233 -1.06 -11.46 7.53
CA SER A 233 -0.14 -11.24 6.41
C SER A 233 -0.16 -12.44 5.47
N LEU A 234 0.26 -12.27 4.21
CA LEU A 234 0.71 -13.39 3.39
C LEU A 234 2.19 -13.70 3.69
N GLY A 235 2.61 -14.95 3.55
CA GLY A 235 3.96 -15.38 3.92
C GLY A 235 4.10 -15.61 5.43
N ASP A 236 5.21 -15.18 6.05
CA ASP A 236 5.49 -15.44 7.47
C ASP A 236 5.28 -16.92 7.87
N ALA A 237 5.71 -17.83 7.00
CA ALA A 237 5.50 -19.27 7.14
C ALA A 237 5.94 -19.80 8.50
N TYR A 238 7.01 -19.21 9.06
CA TYR A 238 7.55 -19.54 10.39
C TYR A 238 6.58 -19.28 11.57
N LEU A 239 5.53 -18.49 11.38
CA LEU A 239 4.46 -18.26 12.38
C LEU A 239 3.14 -18.94 11.99
N LYS A 240 3.11 -19.66 10.87
CA LYS A 240 1.91 -20.37 10.39
C LYS A 240 2.06 -21.88 10.47
N LYS A 241 3.26 -22.39 10.20
CA LYS A 241 3.60 -23.82 10.28
C LYS A 241 4.83 -24.02 11.16
N SER A 242 4.68 -24.83 12.20
CA SER A 242 5.74 -25.06 13.20
C SER A 242 6.97 -25.75 12.61
N GLU A 243 6.82 -26.48 11.50
CA GLU A 243 7.94 -27.06 10.75
C GLU A 243 8.94 -26.02 10.23
N PHE A 244 8.53 -24.75 10.06
CA PHE A 244 9.41 -23.66 9.64
C PHE A 244 9.94 -22.83 10.82
N ASN A 245 9.47 -23.07 12.04
CA ASN A 245 9.97 -22.40 13.25
C ASN A 245 11.11 -23.19 13.91
N LYS A 246 12.11 -23.60 13.13
CA LYS A 246 13.25 -24.41 13.61
C LYS A 246 14.50 -24.15 12.78
N ALA A 247 15.64 -24.68 13.22
CA ALA A 247 16.86 -24.63 12.41
C ALA A 247 16.59 -25.30 11.05
N PRO A 248 17.06 -24.75 9.92
CA PRO A 248 18.11 -23.71 9.80
C PRO A 248 17.63 -22.24 9.79
N LEU A 249 16.38 -21.93 10.17
CA LEU A 249 15.96 -20.52 10.34
C LEU A 249 16.78 -19.80 11.42
N LEU A 250 17.04 -18.50 11.23
CA LEU A 250 17.82 -17.72 12.20
C LEU A 250 17.15 -17.72 13.57
N ALA A 251 17.97 -17.80 14.63
CA ALA A 251 17.50 -17.82 16.02
C ALA A 251 16.56 -16.67 16.37
N LYS A 252 16.77 -15.48 15.81
CA LYS A 252 15.95 -14.29 16.06
C LYS A 252 14.47 -14.42 15.66
N PHE A 253 14.15 -15.36 14.76
CA PHE A 253 12.78 -15.64 14.32
C PHE A 253 12.16 -16.86 15.01
N ARG A 254 12.96 -17.65 15.73
CA ARG A 254 12.49 -18.88 16.36
C ARG A 254 11.87 -18.59 17.72
N LEU A 255 10.73 -19.22 17.96
CA LEU A 255 10.07 -19.25 19.26
C LEU A 255 10.77 -20.30 20.14
N SER A 256 10.76 -20.05 21.45
CA SER A 256 11.28 -21.00 22.42
C SER A 256 10.41 -22.24 22.56
N GLU A 257 9.11 -22.08 22.36
CA GLU A 257 8.09 -23.13 22.51
C GLU A 257 7.42 -23.39 21.15
N PRO A 258 7.13 -24.67 20.83
CA PRO A 258 6.39 -25.01 19.63
C PRO A 258 4.94 -24.53 19.72
N PHE A 259 4.30 -24.38 18.56
CA PHE A 259 2.89 -24.06 18.45
C PHE A 259 2.20 -25.06 17.52
N GLU A 260 0.94 -25.40 17.84
CA GLU A 260 0.13 -26.30 17.02
C GLU A 260 -0.80 -25.56 16.07
N LYS A 261 -1.31 -24.40 16.50
CA LYS A 261 -2.21 -23.55 15.72
C LYS A 261 -1.42 -22.41 15.05
N PRO A 262 -1.74 -22.04 13.79
CA PRO A 262 -1.14 -20.87 13.15
C PRO A 262 -1.34 -19.61 14.00
N ILE A 263 -0.24 -18.90 14.27
CA ILE A 263 -0.23 -17.66 15.06
C ILE A 263 -0.74 -16.48 14.23
N LEU A 264 -0.37 -16.44 12.94
CA LEU A 264 -0.83 -15.44 11.98
C LEU A 264 -1.81 -16.05 10.97
N LYS A 265 -2.67 -15.20 10.39
CA LYS A 265 -3.61 -15.59 9.32
C LYS A 265 -3.29 -14.88 8.00
N ALA A 266 -3.54 -15.53 6.87
CA ALA A 266 -3.53 -14.89 5.55
C ALA A 266 -4.90 -14.38 5.09
N GLU A 267 -5.97 -14.82 5.77
CA GLU A 267 -7.35 -14.49 5.43
C GLU A 267 -7.64 -12.98 5.58
N PRO A 268 -8.08 -12.29 4.51
CA PRO A 268 -8.38 -10.88 4.58
C PRO A 268 -9.73 -10.63 5.25
N THR A 269 -9.87 -9.47 5.89
CA THR A 269 -11.20 -8.91 6.16
C THR A 269 -11.70 -8.20 4.91
N ILE A 270 -12.93 -8.51 4.47
CA ILE A 270 -13.50 -7.97 3.22
C ILE A 270 -14.71 -7.07 3.53
N LEU A 271 -14.66 -5.82 3.06
CA LEU A 271 -15.80 -4.92 2.95
C LEU A 271 -16.30 -4.92 1.51
N VAL A 272 -17.62 -5.03 1.34
CA VAL A 272 -18.30 -4.85 0.05
C VAL A 272 -19.35 -3.76 0.20
N GLN A 273 -19.30 -2.75 -0.66
CA GLN A 273 -20.30 -1.68 -0.69
C GLN A 273 -20.54 -1.18 -2.11
N LYS A 274 -21.73 -0.63 -2.36
CA LYS A 274 -21.99 0.10 -3.61
C LYS A 274 -21.32 1.47 -3.56
N LEU A 275 -20.76 1.89 -4.69
CA LEU A 275 -20.30 3.26 -4.85
C LEU A 275 -21.51 4.20 -4.94
N LEU A 276 -21.42 5.32 -4.25
CA LEU A 276 -22.44 6.36 -4.23
C LEU A 276 -21.97 7.59 -5.01
N PRO A 277 -22.88 8.42 -5.55
CA PRO A 277 -22.50 9.66 -6.25
C PRO A 277 -21.66 10.64 -5.40
N GLN A 278 -21.77 10.54 -4.07
CA GLN A 278 -21.02 11.34 -3.11
C GLN A 278 -19.57 10.86 -2.94
N ASP A 279 -19.23 9.66 -3.42
CA ASP A 279 -17.88 9.08 -3.32
C ASP A 279 -16.96 9.73 -4.36
N GLN A 280 -15.98 10.51 -3.91
CA GLN A 280 -15.16 11.35 -4.80
C GLN A 280 -13.85 10.69 -5.21
N PHE A 281 -13.19 10.02 -4.26
CA PHE A 281 -11.90 9.38 -4.48
C PHE A 281 -11.56 8.37 -3.39
N LEU A 282 -10.66 7.44 -3.70
CA LEU A 282 -10.10 6.46 -2.77
C LEU A 282 -8.60 6.68 -2.62
N ILE A 283 -8.10 6.54 -1.40
CA ILE A 283 -6.68 6.57 -1.06
C ILE A 283 -6.31 5.20 -0.51
N PHE A 284 -5.40 4.51 -1.18
CA PHE A 284 -4.76 3.29 -0.69
C PHE A 284 -3.33 3.65 -0.31
N ALA A 285 -2.89 3.26 0.88
CA ALA A 285 -1.48 3.40 1.25
C ALA A 285 -1.00 2.34 2.26
N SER A 286 0.31 2.08 2.24
CA SER A 286 1.00 1.31 3.29
C SER A 286 1.04 2.07 4.61
N ASP A 287 1.38 1.39 5.70
CA ASP A 287 1.39 1.98 7.03
C ASP A 287 2.36 3.17 7.13
N GLY A 288 3.43 3.18 6.34
CA GLY A 288 4.40 4.26 6.24
C GLY A 288 3.80 5.62 5.88
N LEU A 289 2.61 5.68 5.27
CA LEU A 289 1.85 6.94 5.16
C LEU A 289 1.11 7.25 6.47
N TRP A 290 0.34 6.27 6.95
CA TRP A 290 -0.62 6.40 8.04
C TRP A 290 0.02 6.60 9.42
N GLU A 291 1.29 6.24 9.59
CA GLU A 291 2.10 6.59 10.76
C GLU A 291 2.30 8.12 10.92
N HIS A 292 2.15 8.87 9.83
CA HIS A 292 2.51 10.28 9.76
C HIS A 292 1.37 11.21 9.35
N VAL A 293 0.33 10.71 8.68
CA VAL A 293 -0.77 11.50 8.15
C VAL A 293 -2.09 10.89 8.58
N SER A 294 -2.97 11.68 9.19
CA SER A 294 -4.31 11.21 9.56
C SER A 294 -5.21 11.04 8.33
N ASN A 295 -6.29 10.25 8.49
CA ASN A 295 -7.25 10.01 7.40
C ASN A 295 -7.83 11.31 6.83
N GLN A 296 -8.21 12.26 7.69
CA GLN A 296 -8.80 13.51 7.25
C GLN A 296 -7.75 14.43 6.60
N GLU A 297 -6.53 14.53 7.14
CA GLU A 297 -5.47 15.32 6.50
C GLU A 297 -5.14 14.78 5.09
N ALA A 298 -5.12 13.46 4.90
CA ALA A 298 -4.91 12.87 3.58
C ALA A 298 -6.03 13.25 2.60
N VAL A 299 -7.30 13.19 3.05
CA VAL A 299 -8.47 13.62 2.27
C VAL A 299 -8.41 15.10 1.93
N ASP A 300 -8.06 15.96 2.88
CA ASP A 300 -7.94 17.40 2.68
C ASP A 300 -6.85 17.75 1.67
N ILE A 301 -5.72 17.01 1.70
CA ILE A 301 -4.64 17.15 0.70
C ILE A 301 -5.14 16.76 -0.69
N VAL A 302 -5.83 15.62 -0.82
CA VAL A 302 -6.34 15.16 -2.11
C VAL A 302 -7.40 16.11 -2.67
N GLN A 303 -8.26 16.66 -1.81
CA GLN A 303 -9.27 17.63 -2.21
C GLN A 303 -8.66 18.98 -2.67
N SER A 304 -7.64 19.47 -1.96
CA SER A 304 -7.10 20.83 -2.17
C SER A 304 -5.98 20.91 -3.21
N CYS A 305 -5.38 19.79 -3.59
CA CYS A 305 -4.26 19.75 -4.52
C CYS A 305 -4.69 19.35 -5.95
N PRO A 306 -3.94 19.77 -6.99
CA PRO A 306 -4.12 19.22 -8.33
C PRO A 306 -3.99 17.69 -8.34
N ARG A 307 -4.81 17.01 -9.15
CA ARG A 307 -4.75 15.56 -9.31
C ARG A 307 -3.36 15.06 -9.73
N ASN A 308 -2.68 15.83 -10.59
CA ASN A 308 -1.34 15.53 -11.09
C ASN A 308 -0.32 15.53 -9.94
N GLY A 309 0.22 14.35 -9.64
CA GLY A 309 1.25 14.14 -8.63
C GLY A 309 0.74 14.18 -7.18
N VAL A 310 -0.57 14.02 -6.95
CA VAL A 310 -1.15 14.06 -5.60
C VAL A 310 -0.59 12.97 -4.67
N ALA A 311 -0.27 11.78 -5.21
CA ALA A 311 0.34 10.71 -4.42
C ALA A 311 1.75 11.11 -3.91
N LYS A 312 2.55 11.78 -4.76
CA LYS A 312 3.84 12.35 -4.33
C LYS A 312 3.68 13.42 -3.26
N LYS A 313 2.60 14.20 -3.33
CA LYS A 313 2.31 15.24 -2.34
C LYS A 313 2.01 14.62 -0.98
N LEU A 314 1.21 13.55 -0.93
CA LEU A 314 0.96 12.78 0.30
C LEU A 314 2.26 12.21 0.89
N ILE A 315 3.11 11.58 0.07
CA ILE A 315 4.44 11.11 0.51
C ILE A 315 5.29 12.27 1.05
N LYS A 316 5.33 13.41 0.35
CA LYS A 316 6.09 14.58 0.80
C LYS A 316 5.58 15.07 2.16
N THR A 317 4.27 15.09 2.39
CA THR A 317 3.69 15.46 3.69
C THR A 317 4.15 14.50 4.78
N ALA A 318 4.05 13.19 4.56
CA ALA A 318 4.50 12.19 5.53
C ALA A 318 5.99 12.34 5.87
N LEU A 319 6.85 12.55 4.88
CA LEU A 319 8.28 12.78 5.09
C LEU A 319 8.58 14.09 5.84
N CYS A 320 7.79 15.14 5.64
CA CYS A 320 7.90 16.37 6.42
C CYS A 320 7.56 16.11 7.90
N GLU A 321 6.49 15.37 8.18
CA GLU A 321 6.12 15.00 9.55
C GLU A 321 7.14 14.05 10.20
N ALA A 322 7.66 13.08 9.45
CA ALA A 322 8.76 12.21 9.88
C ALA A 322 10.01 13.02 10.26
N ALA A 323 10.40 13.99 9.42
CA ALA A 323 11.53 14.88 9.69
C ALA A 323 11.29 15.73 10.96
N LYS A 324 10.08 16.29 11.13
CA LYS A 324 9.70 17.05 12.33
C LYS A 324 9.77 16.22 13.61
N LYS A 325 9.25 14.99 13.60
CA LYS A 325 9.33 14.04 14.74
C LYS A 325 10.77 13.71 15.16
N ARG A 326 11.74 13.94 14.26
CA ARG A 326 13.18 13.73 14.47
C ARG A 326 13.97 15.04 14.53
N GLU A 327 13.28 16.17 14.71
CA GLU A 327 13.87 17.51 14.85
C GLU A 327 14.85 17.88 13.72
N MET A 328 14.57 17.42 12.50
CA MET A 328 15.42 17.66 11.33
C MET A 328 14.66 18.31 10.18
N ARG A 329 15.42 18.89 9.23
CA ARG A 329 14.81 19.45 8.01
C ARG A 329 14.49 18.34 7.03
N TYR A 330 13.37 18.48 6.32
CA TYR A 330 13.02 17.62 5.18
C TYR A 330 14.15 17.54 4.13
N SER A 331 14.86 18.64 3.88
CA SER A 331 16.00 18.68 2.95
C SER A 331 17.17 17.79 3.37
N ASP A 332 17.32 17.56 4.67
CA ASP A 332 18.39 16.73 5.22
C ASP A 332 17.96 15.26 5.22
N LEU A 333 16.71 14.98 5.57
CA LEU A 333 16.13 13.63 5.45
C LEU A 333 16.25 13.08 4.02
N LYS A 334 16.00 13.92 3.00
CA LYS A 334 16.12 13.55 1.59
C LYS A 334 17.53 13.11 1.16
N LYS A 335 18.57 13.52 1.89
CA LYS A 335 19.97 13.18 1.58
C LYS A 335 20.41 11.90 2.29
N ILE A 336 19.59 11.35 3.20
CA ILE A 336 19.92 10.10 3.89
C ILE A 336 19.69 8.94 2.93
N ASP A 337 20.71 8.10 2.79
CA ASP A 337 20.67 6.91 1.97
C ASP A 337 19.63 5.90 2.47
N ARG A 338 19.18 5.05 1.53
CA ARG A 338 18.35 3.88 1.83
C ARG A 338 19.00 2.98 2.89
N GLY A 339 18.18 2.26 3.66
CA GLY A 339 18.59 1.48 4.82
C GLY A 339 18.76 2.35 6.07
N VAL A 340 19.55 3.42 6.02
CA VAL A 340 19.72 4.32 7.18
C VAL A 340 18.45 5.13 7.44
N ARG A 341 17.81 5.60 6.36
CA ARG A 341 16.57 6.39 6.47
C ARG A 341 15.37 5.63 7.08
N ARG A 342 15.43 4.29 7.17
CA ARG A 342 14.42 3.46 7.86
C ARG A 342 14.22 3.83 9.34
N HIS A 343 15.22 4.43 9.99
CA HIS A 343 15.09 4.93 11.37
C HIS A 343 14.17 6.17 11.50
N PHE A 344 13.81 6.79 10.38
CA PHE A 344 13.05 8.03 10.32
C PHE A 344 11.63 7.81 9.78
N HIS A 345 11.48 6.96 8.77
CA HIS A 345 10.20 6.59 8.16
C HIS A 345 10.32 5.20 7.51
N ASP A 346 9.19 4.54 7.25
CA ASP A 346 9.15 3.29 6.47
C ASP A 346 9.16 3.52 4.96
N ASP A 347 9.22 2.45 4.16
CA ASP A 347 8.78 2.51 2.77
C ASP A 347 7.36 3.10 2.74
N ILE A 348 7.07 3.97 1.76
CA ILE A 348 5.74 4.58 1.65
C ILE A 348 5.23 4.39 0.24
N THR A 349 4.10 3.70 0.12
CA THR A 349 3.35 3.50 -1.12
C THR A 349 2.00 4.18 -1.03
N VAL A 350 1.63 4.93 -2.06
CA VAL A 350 0.34 5.63 -2.13
C VAL A 350 -0.26 5.51 -3.53
N ILE A 351 -1.52 5.12 -3.61
CA ILE A 351 -2.36 5.17 -4.81
C ILE A 351 -3.62 5.98 -4.49
N VAL A 352 -3.89 7.00 -5.28
CA VAL A 352 -5.14 7.77 -5.23
C VAL A 352 -5.93 7.49 -6.50
N LEU A 353 -7.17 7.01 -6.36
CA LEU A 353 -8.13 6.82 -7.45
C LEU A 353 -9.22 7.90 -7.36
N TYR A 354 -9.47 8.63 -8.43
CA TYR A 354 -10.61 9.53 -8.55
C TYR A 354 -11.81 8.79 -9.14
N LEU A 355 -12.98 9.01 -8.57
CA LEU A 355 -14.24 8.41 -8.98
C LEU A 355 -15.03 9.45 -9.79
N ASP A 356 -14.79 9.48 -11.09
CA ASP A 356 -15.40 10.46 -11.97
C ASP A 356 -16.83 10.00 -12.35
N SER A 357 -17.83 10.81 -11.97
CA SER A 357 -19.26 10.51 -12.13
C SER A 357 -19.69 10.21 -13.57
N SER A 358 -19.00 10.79 -14.55
CA SER A 358 -19.26 10.55 -15.98
C SER A 358 -18.93 9.13 -16.45
N PHE A 359 -18.06 8.40 -15.74
CA PHE A 359 -17.71 7.00 -16.05
C PHE A 359 -18.59 5.99 -15.32
N LEU A 360 -19.29 6.42 -14.24
CA LEU A 360 -20.27 5.58 -13.54
C LEU A 360 -21.59 5.43 -14.32
N THR A 361 -21.89 6.34 -15.26
CA THR A 361 -23.13 6.35 -16.06
C THR A 361 -23.05 5.62 -17.39
N GLY A 362 -21.98 4.85 -17.65
CA GLY A 362 -21.89 3.98 -18.85
C GLY A 362 -21.73 4.72 -20.19
N ALA A 363 -21.19 5.94 -20.20
CA ALA A 363 -20.90 6.63 -21.45
C ALA A 363 -19.79 5.90 -22.24
N ASN A 364 -20.08 5.52 -23.49
CA ASN A 364 -19.28 4.79 -24.47
C ASN A 364 -17.85 5.35 -24.72
N SER A 365 -16.97 5.29 -23.73
CA SER A 365 -15.54 5.48 -23.90
C SER A 365 -14.85 4.14 -23.72
N ARG A 366 -13.94 3.77 -24.63
CA ARG A 366 -13.11 2.57 -24.49
C ARG A 366 -12.43 2.62 -23.12
N VAL A 367 -12.66 1.60 -22.30
CA VAL A 367 -12.06 1.52 -20.96
C VAL A 367 -10.53 1.52 -21.13
N PRO A 368 -9.80 2.41 -20.42
CA PRO A 368 -8.35 2.39 -20.43
C PRO A 368 -7.83 1.04 -19.94
N LEU A 369 -7.11 0.33 -20.82
CA LEU A 369 -6.30 -0.81 -20.44
C LEU A 369 -5.03 -0.28 -19.78
N VAL A 370 -4.89 -0.54 -18.48
CA VAL A 370 -3.69 -0.15 -17.72
C VAL A 370 -3.21 -1.35 -16.93
N SER A 371 -1.91 -1.61 -17.00
CA SER A 371 -1.18 -2.48 -16.08
C SER A 371 0.06 -1.71 -15.69
N ILE A 372 0.15 -1.30 -14.42
CA ILE A 372 1.29 -0.56 -13.89
C ILE A 372 1.65 -1.09 -12.52
N LYS A 373 2.96 -1.27 -12.29
CA LYS A 373 3.51 -1.67 -10.99
C LYS A 373 4.39 -0.56 -10.45
N GLY A 374 4.25 -0.28 -9.15
CA GLY A 374 5.06 0.70 -8.44
C GLY A 374 6.49 0.19 -8.22
N GLY A 375 7.47 1.10 -8.30
CA GLY A 375 8.87 0.78 -7.98
C GLY A 375 9.65 -0.01 -9.05
N GLY A 376 9.05 -0.26 -10.23
CA GLY A 376 9.65 -1.05 -11.31
C GLY A 376 10.78 -0.35 -12.08
N ASP A 377 12.02 -0.58 -11.63
CA ASP A 377 13.29 -0.77 -12.39
C ASP A 377 14.50 -0.93 -11.42
N VAL A 378 14.30 -1.46 -10.20
CA VAL A 378 15.39 -1.86 -9.29
C VAL A 378 15.57 -3.37 -9.41
N GLY A 379 16.21 -3.78 -10.51
CA GLY A 379 16.27 -5.16 -11.00
C GLY A 379 16.72 -6.19 -9.98
N TYR A 380 15.82 -7.11 -9.66
CA TYR A 380 16.16 -8.50 -9.37
C TYR A 380 15.02 -9.34 -9.92
N GLU A 381 15.24 -9.93 -11.09
CA GLU A 381 14.43 -11.05 -11.55
C GLU A 381 14.50 -12.11 -10.46
N ILE A 382 13.36 -12.40 -9.83
CA ILE A 382 13.24 -13.66 -9.14
C ILE A 382 13.29 -14.69 -10.26
N GLY A 383 14.38 -15.46 -10.33
CA GLY A 383 14.40 -16.72 -11.04
C GLY A 383 13.40 -17.66 -10.38
N ILE A 384 12.11 -17.40 -10.58
CA ILE A 384 11.05 -18.38 -10.37
C ILE A 384 11.23 -19.33 -11.55
N ILE A 385 12.07 -20.33 -11.33
CA ILE A 385 12.08 -21.51 -12.18
C ILE A 385 10.70 -22.12 -11.96
N ASP A 386 9.77 -21.84 -12.86
CA ASP A 386 8.54 -22.60 -12.99
C ASP A 386 8.98 -24.04 -13.32
N ALA A 387 8.88 -24.92 -12.33
CA ALA A 387 8.93 -26.37 -12.46
C ALA A 387 7.77 -26.95 -11.66
#